data_AF-A0A661QJX4-F1
#
_entry.id   AF-A0A661QJX4-F1
#
_cell.length_a   1.000
_cell.length_b   1.000
_cell.length_c   1.000
_cell.angle_alpha   90.00
_cell.angle_beta   90.00
_cell.angle_gamma   90.00
#
_symmetry.space_group_name_H-M   'P 1'
#
loop_
_entity.id
_entity.type
_entity.pdbx_description
1 polymer ?
#
loop_
_entity_poly.entity_id
_entity_poly.type
_entity_poly.pdbx_seq_one_letter_code
_entity_poly.pdbx_strand_id
1 'polypeptide(L)'
;MGINNVGQAAYNDPINGVPSSIGPQITTHHYVKQALIEAQKVMFFGPLADVTSMPKNMGKTIKRFHYIPLLDDANINDQGIDAQGLSTEIRCTIVMRQPGVQASPFTDLLAVGTNADDASATTSAENTAVDMFKSKGVFDTDYATTKSVLTALSPPWVIDDTTYANGNGVPSTGNLYGSSKDVGAIVNKLPVLSEFGGTVNRVGFTRVELEGTLEKYGFYDRYTEESLNFDTDAELEMHINREMIFGANEINEDLIQIDLLNSAGVIYFAGDAASDDEISGETGAITEVTYGDLSRLSVELDQNRCPKQTTIISGSRMIDTRVIRGGRLMYVGSELTQTLEQMEDYFNNQAFISSAHYAAAANILNGEIGTVGQFRIIVVPEMMHWAGTGAAVTDNAGYKESGGKYDVYPMLVIGDASFTTIGFQTSNSKTKFTVKHSKPGSPESYAGDPFGETGFTSIKWYYGFMVLRPERIGIIKTVARY
;
A
#
# COMPACT_ATOMS: atom_id res chain seq x y z
N MET A 1 -60.31 -15.67 -14.18
CA MET A 1 -60.13 -14.49 -15.05
C MET A 1 -59.55 -13.39 -14.21
N GLY A 2 -58.29 -13.03 -14.42
CA GLY A 2 -57.60 -12.03 -13.61
C GLY A 2 -56.50 -11.33 -14.41
N ILE A 3 -56.78 -10.05 -14.69
CA ILE A 3 -55.88 -8.89 -14.78
C ILE A 3 -54.87 -8.86 -15.95
N ASN A 4 -55.19 -8.04 -16.96
CA ASN A 4 -54.25 -7.48 -17.93
C ASN A 4 -54.04 -5.97 -17.64
N ASN A 5 -52.76 -5.57 -17.61
CA ASN A 5 -52.11 -4.31 -18.05
C ASN A 5 -53.03 -3.29 -18.80
N VAL A 6 -52.91 -1.95 -18.72
CA VAL A 6 -51.77 -1.03 -18.94
C VAL A 6 -52.19 0.39 -18.45
N GLY A 7 -51.27 1.27 -18.06
CA GLY A 7 -51.54 2.73 -18.07
C GLY A 7 -50.55 3.62 -17.31
N GLN A 8 -49.57 4.18 -18.02
CA GLN A 8 -48.68 5.24 -17.56
C GLN A 8 -49.38 6.60 -17.37
N ALA A 9 -48.77 7.43 -16.52
CA ALA A 9 -48.76 8.89 -16.49
C ALA A 9 -50.02 9.64 -16.00
N ALA A 10 -49.94 10.16 -14.77
CA ALA A 10 -50.60 11.41 -14.38
C ALA A 10 -49.52 12.39 -13.89
N TYR A 11 -48.95 13.13 -14.85
CA TYR A 11 -48.25 14.38 -14.58
C TYR A 11 -49.31 15.40 -14.13
N ASN A 12 -49.16 15.94 -12.92
CA ASN A 12 -50.06 16.97 -12.39
C ASN A 12 -49.86 18.27 -13.20
N ASP A 13 -50.79 18.57 -14.09
CA ASP A 13 -50.85 19.81 -14.85
C ASP A 13 -51.40 20.95 -13.97
N PRO A 14 -50.66 22.06 -13.74
CA PRO A 14 -51.24 23.23 -13.11
C PRO A 14 -52.05 24.04 -14.14
N ILE A 15 -53.34 24.15 -13.83
CA ILE A 15 -54.33 24.94 -14.57
C ILE A 15 -53.78 26.36 -14.88
N ASN A 16 -53.74 26.72 -16.16
CA ASN A 16 -53.33 28.02 -16.73
C ASN A 16 -51.82 28.37 -16.79
N GLY A 17 -50.93 27.42 -17.11
CA GLY A 17 -49.53 27.71 -17.45
C GLY A 17 -49.32 28.08 -18.92
N VAL A 18 -49.01 29.34 -19.21
CA VAL A 18 -48.46 29.75 -20.52
C VAL A 18 -47.12 29.01 -20.71
N PRO A 19 -46.88 28.31 -21.85
CA PRO A 19 -45.58 27.68 -22.11
C PRO A 19 -44.47 28.73 -22.09
N SER A 20 -43.36 28.44 -21.41
CA SER A 20 -42.14 29.24 -21.48
C SER A 20 -41.70 29.41 -22.94
N SER A 21 -41.38 30.64 -23.34
CA SER A 21 -40.85 31.00 -24.67
C SER A 21 -39.38 30.65 -24.86
N ILE A 22 -38.75 30.04 -23.86
CA ILE A 22 -37.43 29.42 -23.97
C ILE A 22 -37.71 27.92 -24.14
N GLY A 23 -37.34 27.38 -25.30
CA GLY A 23 -37.61 25.99 -25.71
C GLY A 23 -37.11 24.93 -24.71
N PRO A 24 -37.45 23.65 -24.92
CA PRO A 24 -37.11 22.57 -23.99
C PRO A 24 -35.64 22.65 -23.61
N GLN A 25 -35.37 22.82 -22.32
CA GLN A 25 -34.03 22.85 -21.74
C GLN A 25 -33.33 21.51 -22.02
N ILE A 26 -32.56 21.52 -23.11
CA ILE A 26 -31.50 20.64 -23.57
C ILE A 26 -31.35 19.28 -22.87
N THR A 27 -31.35 18.22 -23.70
CA THR A 27 -30.96 16.83 -23.42
C THR A 27 -29.49 16.64 -22.99
N THR A 28 -28.68 17.69 -22.88
CA THR A 28 -27.24 17.62 -22.50
C THR A 28 -27.02 17.05 -21.10
N HIS A 29 -27.90 17.33 -20.14
CA HIS A 29 -27.82 16.74 -18.79
C HIS A 29 -28.06 15.22 -18.79
N HIS A 30 -28.85 14.71 -19.75
CA HIS A 30 -29.11 13.28 -19.90
C HIS A 30 -27.85 12.55 -20.41
N TYR A 31 -27.18 13.10 -21.42
CA TYR A 31 -25.99 12.50 -22.02
C TYR A 31 -24.76 12.52 -21.10
N VAL A 32 -24.53 13.61 -20.35
CA VAL A 32 -23.45 13.64 -19.34
C VAL A 32 -23.70 12.60 -18.25
N LYS A 33 -24.96 12.37 -17.86
CA LYS A 33 -25.32 11.34 -16.90
C LYS A 33 -25.13 9.93 -17.45
N GLN A 34 -25.44 9.70 -18.74
CA GLN A 34 -25.16 8.43 -19.40
C GLN A 34 -23.65 8.15 -19.48
N ALA A 35 -22.85 9.15 -19.88
CA ALA A 35 -21.39 9.04 -19.91
C ALA A 35 -20.80 8.69 -18.54
N LEU A 36 -21.30 9.29 -17.45
CA LEU A 36 -20.87 8.96 -16.09
C LEU A 36 -21.28 7.54 -15.66
N ILE A 37 -22.45 7.06 -16.09
CA ILE A 37 -22.91 5.70 -15.80
C ILE A 37 -22.08 4.65 -16.55
N GLU A 38 -21.69 4.94 -17.79
CA GLU A 38 -20.85 4.05 -18.59
C GLU A 38 -19.40 4.04 -18.10
N ALA A 39 -18.86 5.20 -17.73
CA ALA A 39 -17.56 5.29 -17.07
C ALA A 39 -17.51 4.46 -15.77
N GLN A 40 -18.61 4.38 -15.02
CA GLN A 40 -18.67 3.53 -13.82
C GLN A 40 -18.54 2.03 -14.12
N LYS A 41 -18.86 1.58 -15.33
CA LYS A 41 -18.69 0.18 -15.75
C LYS A 41 -17.27 -0.17 -16.16
N VAL A 42 -16.38 0.80 -16.31
CA VAL A 42 -14.96 0.53 -16.62
C VAL A 42 -14.04 0.71 -15.40
N MET A 43 -14.58 1.26 -14.30
CA MET A 43 -13.83 1.42 -13.04
C MET A 43 -13.72 0.08 -12.27
N PHE A 44 -12.49 -0.25 -11.82
CA PHE A 44 -12.19 -1.47 -11.06
C PHE A 44 -11.74 -1.18 -9.62
N PHE A 45 -10.97 -0.11 -9.40
CA PHE A 45 -10.38 0.26 -8.10
C PHE A 45 -11.11 1.41 -7.42
N GLY A 46 -11.63 2.38 -8.18
CA GLY A 46 -12.36 3.54 -7.64
C GLY A 46 -13.50 3.20 -6.67
N PRO A 47 -14.32 2.15 -6.90
CA PRO A 47 -15.38 1.74 -5.98
C PRO A 47 -14.91 1.23 -4.61
N LEU A 48 -13.63 0.83 -4.48
CA LEU A 48 -13.06 0.34 -3.22
C LEU A 48 -12.51 1.47 -2.33
N ALA A 49 -12.29 2.65 -2.89
CA ALA A 49 -11.66 3.74 -2.18
C ALA A 49 -12.65 4.43 -1.22
N ASP A 50 -12.28 4.55 0.05
CA ASP A 50 -12.90 5.54 0.93
C ASP A 50 -12.52 6.94 0.44
N VAL A 51 -13.47 7.87 0.36
CA VAL A 51 -13.21 9.25 -0.10
C VAL A 51 -13.08 10.19 1.09
N THR A 52 -11.87 10.71 1.31
CA THR A 52 -11.65 11.79 2.28
C THR A 52 -11.60 13.13 1.55
N SER A 53 -12.53 14.03 1.86
CA SER A 53 -12.60 15.35 1.22
C SER A 53 -11.78 16.39 1.97
N MET A 54 -10.86 17.05 1.28
CA MET A 54 -10.08 18.15 1.83
C MET A 54 -10.92 19.43 1.91
N PRO A 55 -11.05 20.07 3.08
CA PRO A 55 -11.76 21.33 3.22
C PRO A 55 -10.96 22.49 2.61
N LYS A 56 -11.67 23.55 2.23
CA LYS A 56 -11.04 24.76 1.67
C LYS A 56 -10.08 25.39 2.68
N ASN A 57 -8.99 25.97 2.18
CA ASN A 57 -7.98 26.73 2.94
C ASN A 57 -7.11 25.93 3.92
N MET A 58 -7.01 24.59 3.79
CA MET A 58 -6.20 23.75 4.68
C MET A 58 -4.89 23.21 4.05
N GLY A 59 -4.37 23.86 3.00
CA GLY A 59 -3.15 23.41 2.31
C GLY A 59 -3.41 22.26 1.32
N LYS A 60 -2.37 21.47 1.01
CA LYS A 60 -2.43 20.31 0.09
C LYS A 60 -2.07 18.96 0.73
N THR A 61 -1.77 18.98 2.03
CA THR A 61 -1.31 17.83 2.78
C THR A 61 -2.33 17.47 3.84
N ILE A 62 -2.75 16.20 3.91
CA ILE A 62 -3.56 15.66 4.99
C ILE A 62 -2.68 14.75 5.85
N LYS A 63 -2.79 14.90 7.17
CA LYS A 63 -2.08 14.09 8.17
C LYS A 63 -3.08 13.30 9.00
N ARG A 64 -2.85 11.99 9.16
CA ARG A 64 -3.63 11.11 10.02
C ARG A 64 -2.70 10.42 11.00
N PHE A 65 -3.10 10.34 12.27
CA PHE A 65 -2.32 9.67 13.31
C PHE A 65 -2.84 8.25 13.55
N HIS A 66 -1.96 7.26 13.50
CA HIS A 66 -2.21 5.89 13.96
C HIS A 66 -1.51 5.65 15.30
N TYR A 67 -2.21 5.06 16.27
CA TYR A 67 -1.68 4.84 17.61
C TYR A 67 -1.18 3.40 17.76
N ILE A 68 0.11 3.23 18.08
CA ILE A 68 0.72 1.91 18.34
C ILE A 68 1.11 1.83 19.83
N PRO A 69 0.72 0.78 20.55
CA PRO A 69 1.18 0.56 21.92
C PRO A 69 2.63 0.10 21.93
N LEU A 70 3.50 0.85 22.61
CA LEU A 70 4.90 0.51 22.86
C LEU A 70 5.14 0.29 24.36
N LEU A 71 6.15 -0.50 24.69
CA LEU A 71 6.72 -0.46 26.04
C LEU A 71 7.46 0.87 26.22
N ASP A 72 7.29 1.51 27.37
CA ASP A 72 8.06 2.70 27.73
C ASP A 72 9.51 2.29 28.02
N ASP A 73 10.50 3.06 27.55
CA ASP A 73 11.94 2.82 27.80
C ASP A 73 12.25 2.75 29.31
N ALA A 74 11.46 3.42 30.16
CA ALA A 74 11.57 3.32 31.61
C ALA A 74 11.14 1.98 32.21
N ASN A 75 10.49 1.11 31.41
CA ASN A 75 10.09 -0.24 31.79
C ASN A 75 11.17 -1.29 31.46
N ILE A 76 12.29 -0.87 30.86
CA ILE A 76 13.53 -1.65 30.73
C ILE A 76 14.29 -1.48 32.05
N ASN A 77 13.78 -2.10 33.12
CA ASN A 77 14.50 -2.15 34.38
C ASN A 77 15.59 -3.23 34.32
N ASP A 78 16.79 -2.84 34.75
CA ASP A 78 18.04 -3.60 34.74
C ASP A 78 18.06 -4.76 35.78
N GLN A 79 17.11 -5.68 35.66
CA GLN A 79 16.98 -6.88 36.50
C GLN A 79 16.71 -8.13 35.65
N GLY A 80 17.47 -8.30 34.56
CA GLY A 80 17.70 -9.59 33.92
C GLY A 80 16.66 -10.02 32.89
N ILE A 81 17.10 -10.12 31.63
CA ILE A 81 16.68 -11.20 30.75
C ILE A 81 17.81 -11.56 29.77
N ASP A 82 18.48 -12.68 30.05
CA ASP A 82 19.04 -13.58 29.04
C ASP A 82 17.92 -14.60 28.66
N ALA A 83 17.96 -15.47 27.65
CA ALA A 83 19.05 -15.99 26.84
C ALA A 83 18.65 -16.23 25.35
N GLN A 84 17.61 -15.57 24.78
CA GLN A 84 17.31 -15.64 23.33
C GLN A 84 16.67 -14.36 22.70
N GLY A 85 16.78 -13.19 23.34
CA GLY A 85 16.18 -11.94 22.83
C GLY A 85 17.06 -11.10 21.90
N LEU A 86 17.58 -11.66 20.79
CA LEU A 86 18.52 -10.96 19.90
C LEU A 86 17.90 -9.73 19.18
N SER A 87 18.57 -8.58 19.35
CA SER A 87 18.42 -7.33 18.58
C SER A 87 19.80 -6.96 18.02
N THR A 88 19.84 -6.50 16.77
CA THR A 88 20.99 -6.57 15.85
C THR A 88 22.00 -5.42 15.95
N GLU A 89 22.02 -4.67 17.06
CA GLU A 89 23.11 -3.74 17.36
C GLU A 89 23.55 -3.90 18.81
N ILE A 90 24.80 -4.31 18.94
CA ILE A 90 25.46 -4.62 20.18
C ILE A 90 26.26 -3.38 20.61
N ARG A 91 26.11 -2.98 21.89
CA ARG A 91 26.86 -1.86 22.47
C ARG A 91 27.83 -2.40 23.52
N CYS A 92 29.07 -1.95 23.45
CA CYS A 92 30.14 -2.26 24.37
C CYS A 92 30.66 -0.94 24.98
N THR A 93 30.90 -0.91 26.29
CA THR A 93 31.44 0.27 26.97
C THR A 93 32.66 -0.10 27.79
N ILE A 94 33.75 0.65 27.62
CA ILE A 94 34.96 0.57 28.44
C ILE A 94 34.96 1.76 29.39
N VAL A 95 35.01 1.48 30.69
CA VAL A 95 35.04 2.50 31.75
C VAL A 95 36.47 2.73 32.19
N MET A 96 36.93 3.98 32.14
CA MET A 96 38.30 4.36 32.49
C MET A 96 38.31 5.44 33.57
N ARG A 97 39.21 5.33 34.55
CA ARG A 97 39.36 6.31 35.61
C ARG A 97 40.82 6.67 35.82
N GLN A 98 41.06 7.96 35.98
CA GLN A 98 42.38 8.50 36.26
C GLN A 98 42.83 8.19 37.71
N PRO A 99 44.15 8.12 37.96
CA PRO A 99 44.69 7.81 39.27
C PRO A 99 44.27 8.82 40.33
N GLY A 100 43.85 8.32 41.50
CA GLY A 100 43.50 9.16 42.66
C GLY A 100 42.13 9.84 42.62
N VAL A 101 41.31 9.56 41.60
CA VAL A 101 39.93 10.08 41.47
C VAL A 101 38.94 9.04 42.04
N GLN A 102 37.91 9.49 42.78
CA GLN A 102 36.87 8.60 43.29
C GLN A 102 35.88 8.20 42.20
N ALA A 103 35.28 7.01 42.32
CA ALA A 103 34.26 6.53 41.40
C ALA A 103 33.03 7.44 41.42
N SER A 104 32.67 7.99 40.27
CA SER A 104 31.46 8.80 40.09
C SER A 104 31.07 8.86 38.61
N PRO A 105 29.77 8.94 38.27
CA PRO A 105 29.31 9.13 36.89
C PRO A 105 29.85 10.40 36.21
N PHE A 106 30.38 11.36 36.98
CA PHE A 106 30.89 12.63 36.48
C PHE A 106 32.42 12.66 36.27
N THR A 107 33.13 11.64 36.76
CA THR A 107 34.60 11.58 36.73
C THR A 107 35.14 10.42 35.91
N ASP A 108 34.31 9.39 35.69
CA ASP A 108 34.67 8.22 34.90
C ASP A 108 34.56 8.56 33.39
N LEU A 109 35.58 8.14 32.65
CA LEU A 109 35.69 8.30 31.20
C LEU A 109 35.07 7.08 30.52
N LEU A 110 34.06 7.29 29.68
CA LEU A 110 33.32 6.21 29.02
C LEU A 110 33.68 6.15 27.54
N ALA A 111 34.36 5.09 27.13
CA ALA A 111 34.58 4.80 25.71
C ALA A 111 33.49 3.82 25.23
N VAL A 112 32.63 4.29 24.34
CA VAL A 112 31.48 3.51 23.84
C VAL A 112 31.73 3.08 22.40
N GLY A 113 31.44 1.82 22.09
CA GLY A 113 31.46 1.26 20.74
C GLY A 113 30.12 0.60 20.41
N THR A 114 29.69 0.71 19.15
CA THR A 114 28.45 0.12 18.65
C THR A 114 28.71 -0.61 17.34
N ASN A 115 28.24 -1.84 17.20
CA ASN A 115 28.32 -2.59 15.93
C ASN A 115 27.34 -3.78 15.88
N ALA A 116 27.27 -4.48 14.75
CA ALA A 116 26.36 -5.60 14.51
C ALA A 116 26.70 -6.88 15.30
N ASP A 117 27.96 -7.04 15.72
CA ASP A 117 28.44 -8.16 16.53
C ASP A 117 29.29 -7.67 17.71
N ASP A 118 29.44 -8.54 18.72
CA ASP A 118 30.07 -8.23 20.01
C ASP A 118 31.57 -7.95 19.87
N ALA A 119 32.25 -8.67 18.98
CA ALA A 119 33.68 -8.51 18.70
C ALA A 119 33.96 -7.14 18.02
N SER A 120 33.11 -6.72 17.10
CA SER A 120 33.22 -5.47 16.36
C SER A 120 32.76 -4.27 17.20
N ALA A 121 31.79 -4.46 18.10
CA ALA A 121 31.40 -3.45 19.09
C ALA A 121 32.52 -3.19 20.09
N THR A 122 33.19 -4.26 20.55
CA THR A 122 34.38 -4.17 21.43
C THR A 122 35.54 -3.49 20.73
N THR A 123 35.83 -3.88 19.48
CA THR A 123 36.87 -3.20 18.67
C THR A 123 36.58 -1.71 18.47
N SER A 124 35.31 -1.35 18.28
CA SER A 124 34.88 0.05 18.19
C SER A 124 35.07 0.81 19.51
N ALA A 125 34.75 0.19 20.65
CA ALA A 125 34.95 0.77 21.97
C ALA A 125 36.45 0.97 22.28
N GLU A 126 37.30 0.01 21.91
CA GLU A 126 38.76 0.11 22.03
C GLU A 126 39.33 1.28 21.22
N ASN A 127 38.84 1.50 19.98
CA ASN A 127 39.24 2.64 19.16
C ASN A 127 38.87 3.97 19.82
N THR A 128 37.65 4.08 20.36
CA THR A 128 37.21 5.26 21.12
C THR A 128 38.10 5.48 22.35
N ALA A 129 38.46 4.40 23.07
CA ALA A 129 39.36 4.48 24.22
C ALA A 129 40.77 4.97 23.82
N VAL A 130 41.29 4.50 22.69
CA VAL A 130 42.57 4.96 22.13
C VAL A 130 42.55 6.45 21.83
N ASP A 131 41.47 6.97 21.23
CA ASP A 131 41.33 8.40 20.97
C ASP A 131 41.28 9.21 22.27
N MET A 132 40.62 8.68 23.30
CA MET A 132 40.62 9.28 24.63
C MET A 132 42.03 9.28 25.24
N PHE A 133 42.81 8.20 25.12
CA PHE A 133 44.20 8.15 25.60
C PHE A 133 45.09 9.17 24.88
N LYS A 134 44.95 9.33 23.56
CA LYS A 134 45.68 10.35 22.78
C LYS A 134 45.33 11.75 23.24
N SER A 135 44.04 12.03 23.47
CA SER A 135 43.59 13.34 23.96
C SER A 135 44.16 13.71 25.33
N LYS A 136 44.45 12.71 26.17
CA LYS A 136 45.07 12.88 27.49
C LYS A 136 46.59 12.81 27.47
N GLY A 137 47.20 12.58 26.30
CA GLY A 137 48.65 12.48 26.14
C GLY A 137 49.28 11.25 26.80
N VAL A 138 48.50 10.19 27.01
CA VAL A 138 48.94 8.96 27.71
C VAL A 138 48.92 7.73 26.80
N PHE A 139 48.72 7.94 25.49
CA PHE A 139 48.71 6.89 24.49
C PHE A 139 50.11 6.34 24.21
N ASP A 140 50.22 5.02 24.09
CA ASP A 140 51.43 4.33 23.64
C ASP A 140 51.26 3.85 22.18
N THR A 141 51.21 2.54 21.92
CA THR A 141 51.23 1.97 20.57
C THR A 141 49.86 1.44 20.13
N ASP A 142 49.14 0.77 21.02
CA ASP A 142 47.78 0.25 20.82
C ASP A 142 46.99 0.25 22.14
N TYR A 143 45.72 -0.18 22.11
CA TYR A 143 44.87 -0.24 23.31
C TYR A 143 45.46 -1.16 24.40
N ALA A 144 45.91 -2.36 24.04
CA ALA A 144 46.39 -3.37 24.99
C ALA A 144 47.70 -2.96 25.70
N THR A 145 48.66 -2.44 24.94
CA THR A 145 49.92 -1.90 25.47
C THR A 145 49.67 -0.68 26.36
N THR A 146 48.82 0.26 25.90
CA THR A 146 48.46 1.45 26.70
C THR A 146 47.77 1.06 28.00
N LYS A 147 46.81 0.12 27.97
CA LYS A 147 46.16 -0.41 29.18
C LYS A 147 47.17 -1.02 30.14
N SER A 148 48.11 -1.83 29.63
CA SER A 148 49.12 -2.48 30.48
C SER A 148 50.03 -1.46 31.17
N VAL A 149 50.45 -0.41 30.46
CA VAL A 149 51.26 0.67 31.04
C VAL A 149 50.47 1.46 32.08
N LEU A 150 49.22 1.85 31.77
CA LEU A 150 48.39 2.70 32.64
C LEU A 150 47.95 2.01 33.93
N THR A 151 47.68 0.70 33.87
CA THR A 151 47.32 -0.10 35.04
C THR A 151 48.53 -0.46 35.92
N ALA A 152 49.76 -0.35 35.39
CA ALA A 152 51.00 -0.55 36.13
C ALA A 152 51.54 0.73 36.82
N LEU A 153 50.92 1.90 36.58
CA LEU A 153 51.31 3.15 37.25
C LEU A 153 51.02 3.12 38.75
N SER A 154 51.70 3.97 39.51
CA SER A 154 51.46 4.17 40.94
C SER A 154 51.16 5.66 41.23
N PRO A 155 49.90 6.05 41.45
CA PRO A 155 48.68 5.22 41.48
C PRO A 155 48.22 4.76 40.08
N PRO A 156 47.54 3.60 39.98
CA PRO A 156 47.13 3.03 38.70
C PRO A 156 45.88 3.71 38.14
N TRP A 157 45.72 3.67 36.82
CA TRP A 157 44.42 3.88 36.19
C TRP A 157 43.53 2.66 36.44
N VAL A 158 42.23 2.89 36.61
CA VAL A 158 41.24 1.82 36.61
C VAL A 158 40.66 1.74 35.21
N ILE A 159 40.86 0.62 34.51
CA ILE A 159 40.30 0.38 33.17
C ILE A 159 39.48 -0.90 33.29
N ASP A 160 38.16 -0.76 33.22
CA ASP A 160 37.20 -1.86 33.22
C ASP A 160 36.64 -2.05 31.82
N ASP A 161 37.16 -3.08 31.17
CA ASP A 161 36.71 -3.60 29.88
C ASP A 161 36.15 -5.01 30.03
N THR A 162 35.54 -5.30 31.19
CA THR A 162 34.95 -6.62 31.46
C THR A 162 33.50 -6.53 31.92
N THR A 163 33.17 -5.55 32.76
CA THR A 163 31.83 -5.44 33.37
C THR A 163 30.77 -4.99 32.37
N TYR A 164 31.16 -4.19 31.37
CA TYR A 164 30.26 -3.63 30.35
C TYR A 164 30.71 -3.94 28.93
N ALA A 165 31.63 -4.91 28.78
CA ALA A 165 32.27 -5.23 27.52
C ALA A 165 31.58 -6.29 26.67
N ASN A 166 30.54 -6.94 27.22
CA ASN A 166 29.75 -7.88 26.46
C ASN A 166 28.35 -7.32 26.24
N GLY A 167 28.05 -7.15 24.97
CA GLY A 167 26.81 -6.75 24.34
C GLY A 167 25.47 -6.85 25.05
N ASN A 168 25.19 -5.98 26.01
CA ASN A 168 23.82 -5.77 26.45
C ASN A 168 23.10 -4.85 25.44
N GLY A 169 22.67 -5.46 24.34
CA GLY A 169 21.85 -4.81 23.32
C GLY A 169 20.55 -4.30 23.92
N VAL A 170 20.26 -3.01 23.72
CA VAL A 170 18.94 -2.45 24.03
C VAL A 170 17.98 -2.95 22.94
N PRO A 171 16.92 -3.70 23.28
CA PRO A 171 15.99 -4.19 22.27
C PRO A 171 15.25 -3.02 21.63
N SER A 172 15.44 -2.84 20.33
CA SER A 172 14.59 -1.98 19.49
C SER A 172 13.22 -2.67 19.29
N THR A 173 12.40 -2.76 20.33
CA THR A 173 11.06 -3.35 20.19
C THR A 173 10.01 -2.29 19.88
N GLY A 174 9.65 -2.18 18.60
CA GLY A 174 8.61 -1.28 18.07
C GLY A 174 7.15 -1.71 18.33
N ASN A 175 6.88 -2.57 19.32
CA ASN A 175 5.55 -2.83 19.90
C ASN A 175 5.66 -3.68 21.19
N LEU A 176 4.57 -3.76 21.97
CA LEU A 176 4.51 -4.41 23.30
C LEU A 176 5.11 -5.83 23.37
N TYR A 177 5.03 -6.62 22.29
CA TYR A 177 5.54 -7.99 22.24
C TYR A 177 6.63 -8.23 21.18
N GLY A 178 7.19 -7.18 20.59
CA GLY A 178 8.16 -7.26 19.50
C GLY A 178 7.67 -8.07 18.29
N SER A 179 6.36 -8.05 18.00
CA SER A 179 5.67 -8.86 16.98
C SER A 179 5.77 -10.38 17.20
N SER A 180 6.30 -10.85 18.34
CA SER A 180 6.40 -12.27 18.65
C SER A 180 5.02 -12.86 18.95
N LYS A 181 4.80 -14.07 18.44
CA LYS A 181 3.63 -14.92 18.75
C LYS A 181 4.01 -16.11 19.64
N ASP A 182 5.28 -16.18 20.04
CA ASP A 182 5.76 -17.24 20.92
C ASP A 182 5.20 -17.05 22.35
N VAL A 183 4.75 -18.16 22.93
CA VAL A 183 4.15 -18.17 24.26
C VAL A 183 5.18 -17.78 25.32
N GLY A 184 6.43 -18.23 25.19
CA GLY A 184 7.50 -17.88 26.13
C GLY A 184 7.78 -16.39 26.14
N ALA A 185 7.97 -15.81 24.95
CA ALA A 185 8.21 -14.38 24.79
C ALA A 185 7.07 -13.49 25.30
N ILE A 186 5.81 -13.89 25.08
CA ILE A 186 4.63 -13.14 25.55
C ILE A 186 4.48 -13.27 27.07
N VAL A 187 4.57 -14.48 27.63
CA VAL A 187 4.42 -14.71 29.08
C VAL A 187 5.44 -13.90 29.87
N ASN A 188 6.69 -13.83 29.38
CA ASN A 188 7.74 -13.05 30.03
C ASN A 188 7.52 -11.53 29.97
N LYS A 189 6.68 -11.05 29.04
CA LYS A 189 6.37 -9.61 28.84
C LYS A 189 5.00 -9.21 29.36
N LEU A 190 4.24 -10.14 29.96
CA LEU A 190 2.95 -9.82 30.54
C LEU A 190 3.11 -8.96 31.79
N PRO A 191 2.40 -7.83 31.89
CA PRO A 191 2.47 -6.95 33.05
C PRO A 191 1.80 -7.61 34.25
N VAL A 192 2.59 -8.22 35.14
CA VAL A 192 2.12 -8.78 36.40
C VAL A 192 2.09 -7.70 37.48
N LEU A 193 1.01 -7.67 38.27
CA LEU A 193 0.90 -6.79 39.43
C LEU A 193 1.30 -7.59 40.67
N SER A 194 2.19 -7.03 41.49
CA SER A 194 2.48 -7.57 42.82
C SER A 194 1.55 -6.95 43.87
N GLU A 195 1.42 -7.57 45.04
CA GLU A 195 0.54 -7.10 46.13
C GLU A 195 0.95 -5.73 46.70
N PHE A 196 2.16 -5.24 46.36
CA PHE A 196 2.64 -3.93 46.76
C PHE A 196 2.33 -2.90 45.66
N GLY A 197 1.54 -1.88 46.02
CA GLY A 197 1.13 -0.80 45.12
C GLY A 197 2.30 0.11 44.75
N GLY A 198 2.79 0.01 43.52
CA GLY A 198 3.77 0.92 42.90
C GLY A 198 3.42 1.18 41.43
N THR A 199 4.07 2.16 40.80
CA THR A 199 3.87 2.50 39.37
C THR A 199 4.68 1.56 38.46
N VAL A 200 4.37 0.26 38.50
CA VAL A 200 4.94 -0.75 37.59
C VAL A 200 4.09 -0.88 36.32
N ASN A 201 4.68 -1.37 35.22
CA ASN A 201 3.98 -1.68 33.97
C ASN A 201 3.42 -0.47 33.19
N ARG A 202 4.25 0.55 32.94
CA ARG A 202 3.85 1.67 32.08
C ARG A 202 3.88 1.25 30.61
N VAL A 203 2.74 1.40 29.93
CA VAL A 203 2.61 1.24 28.47
C VAL A 203 2.53 2.63 27.85
N GLY A 204 3.47 2.93 26.95
CA GLY A 204 3.47 4.13 26.15
C GLY A 204 2.65 3.96 24.87
N PHE A 205 2.23 5.08 24.27
CA PHE A 205 1.68 5.08 22.92
C PHE A 205 2.50 6.05 22.08
N THR A 206 2.98 5.58 20.94
CA THR A 206 3.57 6.46 19.93
C THR A 206 2.58 6.66 18.79
N ARG A 207 2.63 7.86 18.21
CA ARG A 207 1.86 8.21 17.02
C ARG A 207 2.73 7.98 15.80
N VAL A 208 2.22 7.20 14.85
CA VAL A 208 2.75 7.17 13.49
C VAL A 208 1.94 8.16 12.67
N GLU A 209 2.63 9.07 12.00
CA GLU A 209 2.04 10.07 11.14
C GLU A 209 1.97 9.54 9.71
N LEU A 210 0.76 9.39 9.18
CA LEU A 210 0.50 9.06 7.79
C LEU A 210 0.21 10.36 7.04
N GLU A 211 0.92 10.58 5.95
CA GLU A 211 0.80 11.77 5.12
C GLU A 211 0.29 11.39 3.72
N GLY A 212 -0.65 12.18 3.19
CA GLY A 212 -1.12 12.08 1.81
C GLY A 212 -1.12 13.46 1.16
N THR A 213 -0.63 13.54 -0.07
CA THR A 213 -0.54 14.78 -0.84
C THR A 213 -1.60 14.83 -1.93
N LEU A 214 -2.11 16.03 -2.19
CA LEU A 214 -3.09 16.30 -3.23
C LEU A 214 -2.47 17.05 -4.41
N GLU A 215 -2.63 16.49 -5.60
CA GLU A 215 -2.21 17.08 -6.87
C GLU A 215 -3.40 17.39 -7.77
N LYS A 216 -3.15 18.22 -8.78
CA LYS A 216 -4.18 18.67 -9.72
C LYS A 216 -3.83 18.21 -11.12
N TYR A 217 -4.74 17.44 -11.70
CA TYR A 217 -4.63 16.90 -13.04
C TYR A 217 -5.63 17.59 -13.96
N GLY A 218 -5.34 17.57 -15.26
CA GLY A 218 -6.23 18.08 -16.27
C GLY A 218 -5.62 18.07 -17.67
N PHE A 219 -6.48 17.95 -18.66
CA PHE A 219 -6.13 18.02 -20.07
C PHE A 219 -7.24 18.79 -20.83
N TYR A 220 -6.94 19.18 -22.05
CA TYR A 220 -7.86 19.91 -22.90
C TYR A 220 -7.76 19.42 -24.34
N ASP A 221 -8.87 19.56 -25.06
CA ASP A 221 -8.94 19.35 -26.50
C ASP A 221 -9.50 20.60 -27.19
N ARG A 222 -9.11 20.82 -28.44
CA ARG A 222 -9.50 21.97 -29.26
C ARG A 222 -10.16 21.49 -30.54
N TYR A 223 -11.21 22.20 -30.94
CA TYR A 223 -11.93 21.93 -32.17
C TYR A 223 -12.20 23.25 -32.90
N THR A 224 -12.29 23.22 -34.23
CA THR A 224 -12.55 24.42 -35.04
C THR A 224 -14.03 24.57 -35.34
N GLU A 225 -14.46 25.80 -35.61
CA GLU A 225 -15.82 26.10 -36.08
C GLU A 225 -16.10 25.42 -37.43
N GLU A 226 -15.10 25.38 -38.32
CA GLU A 226 -15.21 24.69 -39.60
C GLU A 226 -15.43 23.17 -39.42
N SER A 227 -14.71 22.54 -38.49
CA SER A 227 -14.95 21.13 -38.16
C SER A 227 -16.36 20.90 -37.62
N LEU A 228 -16.88 21.79 -36.78
CA LEU A 228 -18.23 21.63 -36.24
C LEU A 228 -19.33 21.80 -37.31
N ASN A 229 -19.11 22.70 -38.27
CA ASN A 229 -20.11 23.05 -39.29
C ASN A 229 -20.10 22.12 -40.51
N PHE A 230 -18.98 21.47 -40.80
CA PHE A 230 -18.80 20.64 -42.00
C PHE A 230 -18.59 19.15 -41.72
N ASP A 231 -18.58 18.73 -40.45
CA ASP A 231 -18.59 17.31 -40.12
C ASP A 231 -19.99 16.70 -40.34
N THR A 232 -19.98 15.43 -40.74
CA THR A 232 -21.15 14.59 -40.96
C THR A 232 -21.78 14.06 -39.67
N ASP A 233 -21.06 14.12 -38.53
CA ASP A 233 -21.58 13.72 -37.21
C ASP A 233 -22.32 14.87 -36.52
N ALA A 234 -23.64 14.74 -36.38
CA ALA A 234 -24.50 15.72 -35.72
C ALA A 234 -24.33 15.76 -34.18
N GLU A 235 -23.66 14.77 -33.58
CA GLU A 235 -23.44 14.64 -32.13
C GLU A 235 -21.96 14.81 -31.72
N LEU A 236 -21.13 15.39 -32.59
CA LEU A 236 -19.68 15.58 -32.37
C LEU A 236 -19.33 16.23 -31.01
N GLU A 237 -20.05 17.29 -30.59
CA GLU A 237 -19.82 17.92 -29.27
C GLU A 237 -20.11 16.96 -28.10
N MET A 238 -21.06 16.03 -28.26
CA MET A 238 -21.40 15.04 -27.26
C MET A 238 -20.32 13.97 -27.15
N HIS A 239 -19.82 13.50 -28.29
CA HIS A 239 -18.73 12.53 -28.37
C HIS A 239 -17.46 13.09 -27.72
N ILE A 240 -17.06 14.31 -28.07
CA ILE A 240 -15.90 14.98 -27.44
C ILE A 240 -16.08 15.05 -25.92
N ASN A 241 -17.24 15.50 -25.43
CA ASN A 241 -17.47 15.58 -23.97
C ASN A 241 -17.49 14.20 -23.28
N ARG A 242 -17.98 13.16 -23.96
CA ARG A 242 -17.98 11.79 -23.45
C ARG A 242 -16.54 11.28 -23.35
N GLU A 243 -15.77 11.30 -24.45
CA GLU A 243 -14.39 10.80 -24.47
C GLU A 243 -13.49 11.53 -23.47
N MET A 244 -13.69 12.85 -23.29
CA MET A 244 -12.99 13.63 -22.26
C MET A 244 -13.27 13.14 -20.83
N ILE A 245 -14.50 12.72 -20.54
CA ILE A 245 -14.86 12.15 -19.23
C ILE A 245 -14.30 10.74 -19.08
N PHE A 246 -14.32 9.92 -20.14
CA PHE A 246 -13.73 8.58 -20.13
C PHE A 246 -12.23 8.63 -19.88
N GLY A 247 -11.48 9.40 -20.66
CA GLY A 247 -10.03 9.54 -20.47
C GLY A 247 -9.67 10.09 -19.09
N ALA A 248 -10.48 10.97 -18.50
CA ALA A 248 -10.25 11.45 -17.13
C ALA A 248 -10.54 10.39 -16.05
N ASN A 249 -11.46 9.44 -16.30
CA ASN A 249 -11.69 8.32 -15.40
C ASN A 249 -10.59 7.26 -15.54
N GLU A 250 -10.15 6.95 -16.76
CA GLU A 250 -9.03 6.03 -17.02
C GLU A 250 -7.75 6.50 -16.31
N ILE A 251 -7.36 7.77 -16.52
CA ILE A 251 -6.20 8.34 -15.81
C ILE A 251 -6.36 8.27 -14.28
N ASN A 252 -7.59 8.41 -13.76
CA ASN A 252 -7.81 8.31 -12.31
C ASN A 252 -7.63 6.87 -11.80
N GLU A 253 -8.18 5.89 -12.51
CA GLU A 253 -8.00 4.47 -12.19
C GLU A 253 -6.53 4.05 -12.30
N ASP A 254 -5.81 4.53 -13.32
CA ASP A 254 -4.38 4.32 -13.51
C ASP A 254 -3.56 4.85 -12.33
N LEU A 255 -3.84 6.08 -11.90
CA LEU A 255 -3.17 6.68 -10.75
C LEU A 255 -3.42 5.85 -9.46
N ILE A 256 -4.68 5.43 -9.24
CA ILE A 256 -5.02 4.55 -8.11
C ILE A 256 -4.26 3.23 -8.20
N GLN A 257 -4.17 2.64 -9.38
CA GLN A 257 -3.46 1.37 -9.56
C GLN A 257 -1.97 1.51 -9.26
N ILE A 258 -1.30 2.54 -9.81
CA ILE A 258 0.13 2.80 -9.56
C ILE A 258 0.40 2.95 -8.06
N ASP A 259 -0.41 3.77 -7.38
CA ASP A 259 -0.23 4.02 -5.95
C ASP A 259 -0.47 2.75 -5.12
N LEU A 260 -1.44 1.91 -5.50
CA LEU A 260 -1.70 0.63 -4.84
C LEU A 260 -0.57 -0.39 -5.05
N LEU A 261 -0.03 -0.49 -6.26
CA LEU A 261 1.07 -1.40 -6.57
C LEU A 261 2.35 -1.01 -5.82
N ASN A 262 2.60 0.30 -5.66
CA ASN A 262 3.77 0.81 -4.93
C ASN A 262 3.60 0.81 -3.40
N SER A 263 2.36 0.83 -2.90
CA SER A 263 2.06 0.93 -1.46
C SER A 263 1.76 -0.41 -0.78
N ALA A 264 1.99 -1.54 -1.47
CA ALA A 264 1.78 -2.87 -0.90
C ALA A 264 2.75 -3.14 0.27
N GLY A 265 2.20 -3.43 1.46
CA GLY A 265 3.00 -3.75 2.64
C GLY A 265 3.36 -5.23 2.77
N VAL A 266 2.65 -6.12 2.06
CA VAL A 266 2.94 -7.56 2.01
C VAL A 266 3.29 -7.92 0.57
N ILE A 267 4.56 -8.25 0.32
CA ILE A 267 5.06 -8.61 -1.01
C ILE A 267 5.53 -10.05 -0.98
N TYR A 268 4.99 -10.86 -1.89
CA TYR A 268 5.45 -12.22 -2.16
C TYR A 268 5.96 -12.32 -3.58
N PHE A 269 7.02 -13.08 -3.76
CA PHE A 269 7.55 -13.50 -5.05
C PHE A 269 7.16 -14.97 -5.23
N ALA A 270 6.70 -15.34 -6.42
CA ALA A 270 6.32 -16.72 -6.71
C ALA A 270 7.56 -17.62 -6.79
N GLY A 271 7.39 -18.91 -6.46
CA GLY A 271 8.46 -19.89 -6.50
C GLY A 271 9.61 -19.58 -5.52
N ASP A 272 10.84 -19.70 -5.99
CA ASP A 272 12.07 -19.51 -5.19
C ASP A 272 12.68 -18.10 -5.34
N ALA A 273 12.01 -17.17 -6.03
CA ALA A 273 12.49 -15.79 -6.16
C ALA A 273 12.41 -15.04 -4.82
N ALA A 274 13.38 -14.16 -4.55
CA ALA A 274 13.38 -13.25 -3.39
C ALA A 274 13.29 -11.78 -3.80
N SER A 275 13.38 -11.50 -5.10
CA SER A 275 13.45 -10.16 -5.68
C SER A 275 12.88 -10.12 -7.10
N ASP A 276 12.64 -8.91 -7.62
CA ASP A 276 12.03 -8.72 -8.94
C ASP A 276 12.90 -9.27 -10.07
N ASP A 277 14.22 -9.16 -9.98
CA ASP A 277 15.19 -9.59 -11.00
C ASP A 277 15.46 -11.10 -10.99
N GLU A 278 14.91 -11.83 -10.02
CA GLU A 278 14.95 -13.29 -9.96
C GLU A 278 13.68 -13.96 -10.51
N ILE A 279 12.64 -13.18 -10.83
CA ILE A 279 11.43 -13.69 -11.46
C ILE A 279 11.75 -14.18 -12.88
N SER A 280 11.48 -15.44 -13.14
CA SER A 280 12.01 -16.17 -14.29
C SER A 280 10.98 -17.12 -14.90
N GLY A 281 10.93 -17.17 -16.23
CA GLY A 281 10.25 -18.21 -17.01
C GLY A 281 11.22 -19.20 -17.65
N GLU A 282 12.48 -19.25 -17.19
CA GLU A 282 13.52 -20.11 -17.74
C GLU A 282 13.18 -21.58 -17.52
N THR A 283 13.52 -22.42 -18.50
CA THR A 283 13.40 -23.88 -18.37
C THR A 283 14.15 -24.37 -17.12
N GLY A 284 13.42 -24.88 -16.14
CA GLY A 284 13.97 -25.41 -14.88
C GLY A 284 14.09 -24.41 -13.73
N ALA A 285 13.78 -23.14 -13.96
CA ALA A 285 13.74 -22.09 -12.93
C ALA A 285 12.50 -21.19 -13.11
N ILE A 286 11.33 -21.83 -13.23
CA ILE A 286 10.05 -21.17 -13.46
C ILE A 286 9.50 -20.66 -12.12
N THR A 287 9.25 -19.36 -12.03
CA THR A 287 8.65 -18.70 -10.86
C THR A 287 7.19 -18.35 -11.15
N GLU A 288 6.39 -19.36 -11.49
CA GLU A 288 4.94 -19.24 -11.69
C GLU A 288 4.23 -19.42 -10.35
N VAL A 289 3.19 -18.61 -10.11
CA VAL A 289 2.40 -18.68 -8.87
C VAL A 289 1.78 -20.06 -8.64
N THR A 290 1.95 -20.59 -7.44
CA THR A 290 1.34 -21.87 -7.03
C THR A 290 0.19 -21.66 -6.04
N TYR A 291 -0.64 -22.68 -5.85
CA TYR A 291 -1.67 -22.68 -4.80
C TYR A 291 -1.06 -22.49 -3.39
N GLY A 292 0.16 -22.98 -3.18
CA GLY A 292 0.92 -22.78 -1.94
C GLY A 292 1.19 -21.31 -1.64
N ASP A 293 1.54 -20.53 -2.66
CA ASP A 293 1.85 -19.09 -2.52
C ASP A 293 0.60 -18.28 -2.18
N LEU A 294 -0.52 -18.59 -2.85
CA LEU A 294 -1.83 -18.01 -2.50
C LEU A 294 -2.22 -18.36 -1.05
N SER A 295 -2.00 -19.61 -0.63
CA SER A 295 -2.29 -20.04 0.73
C SER A 295 -1.43 -19.27 1.75
N ARG A 296 -0.13 -19.09 1.50
CA ARG A 296 0.78 -18.30 2.35
C ARG A 296 0.34 -16.85 2.45
N LEU A 297 0.04 -16.21 1.33
CA LEU A 297 -0.49 -14.84 1.31
C LEU A 297 -1.79 -14.73 2.13
N SER A 298 -2.70 -15.71 2.00
CA SER A 298 -3.95 -15.70 2.75
C SER A 298 -3.73 -15.76 4.27
N VAL A 299 -2.73 -16.54 4.70
CA VAL A 299 -2.34 -16.67 6.11
C VAL A 299 -1.72 -15.37 6.60
N GLU A 300 -0.82 -14.76 5.83
CA GLU A 300 -0.17 -13.50 6.21
C GLU A 300 -1.20 -12.36 6.35
N LEU A 301 -2.14 -12.27 5.41
CA LEU A 301 -3.24 -11.30 5.50
C LEU A 301 -4.18 -11.59 6.70
N ASP A 302 -4.39 -12.85 7.07
CA ASP A 302 -5.11 -13.22 8.29
C ASP A 302 -4.33 -12.78 9.55
N GLN A 303 -3.01 -12.94 9.54
CA GLN A 303 -2.12 -12.48 10.62
C GLN A 303 -2.16 -10.95 10.79
N ASN A 304 -2.26 -10.21 9.68
CA ASN A 304 -2.40 -8.75 9.67
C ASN A 304 -3.84 -8.26 9.96
N ARG A 305 -4.75 -9.18 10.33
CA ARG A 305 -6.16 -8.87 10.61
C ARG A 305 -6.82 -8.12 9.45
N CYS A 306 -6.48 -8.50 8.22
CA CYS A 306 -7.16 -8.01 7.04
C CYS A 306 -8.59 -8.58 7.03
N PRO A 307 -9.65 -7.78 6.87
CA PRO A 307 -10.99 -8.31 6.72
C PRO A 307 -11.11 -9.15 5.44
N LYS A 308 -11.97 -10.17 5.46
CA LYS A 308 -12.37 -10.95 4.27
C LYS A 308 -13.63 -10.31 3.71
N GLN A 309 -13.51 -9.55 2.63
CA GLN A 309 -14.68 -8.93 1.99
C GLN A 309 -15.52 -10.01 1.31
N THR A 310 -16.65 -10.40 1.92
CA THR A 310 -17.99 -10.46 1.28
C THR A 310 -18.95 -11.26 2.15
N THR A 311 -20.06 -10.62 2.53
CA THR A 311 -21.25 -11.27 3.06
C THR A 311 -21.85 -12.12 1.94
N ILE A 312 -21.61 -13.43 1.96
CA ILE A 312 -22.34 -14.36 1.08
C ILE A 312 -23.75 -14.52 1.65
N ILE A 313 -24.75 -14.06 0.90
CA ILE A 313 -26.13 -14.47 1.12
C ILE A 313 -26.27 -15.85 0.46
N SER A 314 -26.44 -16.86 1.30
CA SER A 314 -26.78 -18.23 0.88
C SER A 314 -28.11 -18.23 0.11
N GLY A 315 -28.17 -19.01 -0.98
CA GLY A 315 -29.11 -18.85 -2.09
C GLY A 315 -30.62 -18.85 -1.77
N SER A 316 -31.37 -18.19 -2.66
CA SER A 316 -32.82 -17.97 -2.65
C SER A 316 -33.69 -19.24 -2.78
N ARG A 317 -33.10 -20.42 -3.01
CA ARG A 317 -33.82 -21.71 -3.04
C ARG A 317 -32.95 -22.76 -2.34
N MET A 318 -33.33 -23.13 -1.12
CA MET A 318 -32.63 -24.04 -0.17
C MET A 318 -32.45 -25.50 -0.66
N ILE A 319 -32.15 -25.72 -1.93
CA ILE A 319 -32.03 -27.06 -2.56
C ILE A 319 -30.61 -27.39 -3.03
N ASP A 320 -29.75 -26.38 -3.20
CA ASP A 320 -28.32 -26.57 -3.52
C ASP A 320 -27.49 -25.66 -2.60
N THR A 321 -26.59 -26.27 -1.80
CA THR A 321 -25.71 -25.56 -0.86
C THR A 321 -24.27 -25.87 -1.22
N ARG A 322 -23.72 -25.13 -2.18
CA ARG A 322 -22.28 -25.17 -2.43
C ARG A 322 -21.59 -24.21 -1.46
N VAL A 323 -20.70 -24.74 -0.63
CA VAL A 323 -19.92 -23.95 0.33
C VAL A 323 -18.77 -23.31 -0.43
N ILE A 324 -18.86 -22.00 -0.68
CA ILE A 324 -17.72 -21.22 -1.13
C ILE A 324 -17.15 -20.50 0.08
N ARG A 325 -15.84 -20.59 0.26
CA ARG A 325 -15.13 -19.88 1.33
C ARG A 325 -15.18 -18.39 1.00
N GLY A 326 -15.72 -17.58 1.89
CA GLY A 326 -15.68 -16.12 1.77
C GLY A 326 -14.23 -15.66 1.57
N GLY A 327 -13.97 -14.93 0.49
CA GLY A 327 -12.62 -14.64 0.01
C GLY A 327 -12.38 -13.17 -0.25
N ARG A 328 -11.11 -12.74 -0.17
CA ARG A 328 -10.68 -11.36 -0.48
C ARG A 328 -10.68 -11.12 -1.98
N LEU A 329 -10.82 -9.86 -2.40
CA LEU A 329 -10.73 -9.49 -3.82
C LEU A 329 -9.27 -9.47 -4.25
N MET A 330 -8.97 -10.20 -5.32
CA MET A 330 -7.67 -10.25 -5.96
C MET A 330 -7.83 -9.77 -7.40
N TYR A 331 -7.07 -8.76 -7.76
CA TYR A 331 -7.03 -8.14 -9.08
C TYR A 331 -5.83 -8.68 -9.85
N VAL A 332 -6.06 -9.13 -11.07
CA VAL A 332 -5.04 -9.70 -11.95
C VAL A 332 -5.19 -9.17 -13.37
N GLY A 333 -4.09 -9.16 -14.12
CA GLY A 333 -4.11 -8.94 -15.57
C GLY A 333 -4.73 -10.11 -16.32
N SER A 334 -5.19 -9.85 -17.54
CA SER A 334 -5.79 -10.86 -18.41
C SER A 334 -4.84 -12.03 -18.73
N GLU A 335 -3.54 -11.76 -18.70
CA GLU A 335 -2.43 -12.68 -18.98
C GLU A 335 -2.35 -13.83 -17.97
N LEU A 336 -2.76 -13.59 -16.72
CA LEU A 336 -2.69 -14.59 -15.65
C LEU A 336 -3.90 -15.54 -15.62
N THR A 337 -4.89 -15.35 -16.50
CA THR A 337 -6.11 -16.17 -16.54
C THR A 337 -5.78 -17.64 -16.78
N GLN A 338 -4.89 -17.94 -17.73
CA GLN A 338 -4.51 -19.32 -18.04
C GLN A 338 -3.79 -20.01 -16.88
N THR A 339 -2.87 -19.29 -16.22
CA THR A 339 -2.16 -19.77 -15.03
C THR A 339 -3.14 -20.12 -13.90
N LEU A 340 -4.18 -19.30 -13.71
CA LEU A 340 -5.21 -19.56 -12.70
C LEU A 340 -6.09 -20.76 -13.05
N GLU A 341 -6.53 -20.88 -14.31
CA GLU A 341 -7.41 -21.97 -14.75
C GLU A 341 -6.74 -23.36 -14.68
N GLN A 342 -5.42 -23.40 -14.89
CA GLN A 342 -4.59 -24.62 -14.83
C GLN A 342 -4.07 -24.94 -13.42
N MET A 343 -4.36 -24.11 -12.43
CA MET A 343 -3.83 -24.27 -11.07
C MET A 343 -4.43 -25.50 -10.36
N GLU A 344 -3.57 -26.30 -9.74
CA GLU A 344 -3.94 -27.46 -8.93
C GLU A 344 -3.86 -27.16 -7.42
N ASP A 345 -4.76 -27.76 -6.63
CA ASP A 345 -4.77 -27.67 -5.17
C ASP A 345 -3.83 -28.71 -4.51
N TYR A 346 -3.76 -28.73 -3.17
CA TYR A 346 -2.94 -29.70 -2.42
C TYR A 346 -3.34 -31.18 -2.62
N PHE A 347 -4.49 -31.43 -3.25
CA PHE A 347 -5.01 -32.77 -3.55
C PHE A 347 -4.89 -33.11 -5.04
N ASN A 348 -4.20 -32.28 -5.83
CA ASN A 348 -4.07 -32.36 -7.29
C ASN A 348 -5.42 -32.29 -8.03
N ASN A 349 -6.39 -31.55 -7.47
CA ASN A 349 -7.63 -31.20 -8.16
C ASN A 349 -7.55 -29.76 -8.69
N GLN A 350 -8.38 -29.43 -9.67
CA GLN A 350 -8.50 -28.06 -10.16
C GLN A 350 -8.88 -27.10 -9.02
N ALA A 351 -8.02 -26.13 -8.76
CA ALA A 351 -8.21 -25.15 -7.68
C ALA A 351 -9.16 -24.01 -8.08
N PHE A 352 -9.24 -23.70 -9.38
CA PHE A 352 -10.09 -22.64 -9.92
C PHE A 352 -11.54 -23.08 -10.07
N ILE A 353 -12.45 -22.30 -9.48
CA ILE A 353 -13.89 -22.49 -9.61
C ILE A 353 -14.43 -21.28 -10.37
N SER A 354 -14.91 -21.51 -11.60
CA SER A 354 -15.51 -20.45 -12.43
C SER A 354 -16.77 -19.85 -11.78
N SER A 355 -16.97 -18.55 -11.97
CA SER A 355 -18.15 -17.81 -11.52
C SER A 355 -19.46 -18.42 -12.00
N ALA A 356 -19.48 -19.04 -13.19
CA ALA A 356 -20.67 -19.72 -13.72
C ALA A 356 -21.20 -20.84 -12.81
N HIS A 357 -20.34 -21.47 -12.00
CA HIS A 357 -20.76 -22.53 -11.08
C HIS A 357 -21.46 -22.02 -9.81
N TYR A 358 -21.45 -20.71 -9.56
CA TYR A 358 -22.03 -20.11 -8.35
C TYR A 358 -22.73 -18.76 -8.55
N ALA A 359 -22.71 -18.24 -9.77
CA ALA A 359 -23.34 -17.00 -10.21
C ALA A 359 -24.84 -16.91 -9.89
N ALA A 360 -25.54 -18.04 -9.78
CA ALA A 360 -26.97 -18.09 -9.51
C ALA A 360 -27.39 -17.50 -8.14
N ALA A 361 -26.43 -17.20 -7.24
CA ALA A 361 -26.69 -16.74 -5.88
C ALA A 361 -26.04 -15.40 -5.48
N ALA A 362 -25.27 -14.72 -6.36
CA ALA A 362 -24.47 -13.55 -5.96
C ALA A 362 -24.55 -12.36 -6.93
N ASN A 363 -24.43 -11.15 -6.39
CA ASN A 363 -24.05 -9.96 -7.16
C ASN A 363 -22.58 -10.14 -7.57
N ILE A 364 -22.35 -10.57 -8.81
CA ILE A 364 -21.02 -10.72 -9.40
C ILE A 364 -20.39 -9.33 -9.53
N LEU A 365 -19.12 -9.21 -9.14
CA LEU A 365 -18.37 -7.97 -9.31
C LEU A 365 -17.95 -7.83 -10.78
N ASN A 366 -17.81 -6.59 -11.25
CA ASN A 366 -17.39 -6.36 -12.61
C ASN A 366 -15.99 -6.97 -12.87
N GLY A 367 -15.86 -7.74 -13.96
CA GLY A 367 -14.63 -8.47 -14.29
C GLY A 367 -14.34 -9.73 -13.45
N GLU A 368 -15.26 -10.17 -12.58
CA GLU A 368 -15.03 -11.39 -11.79
C GLU A 368 -15.17 -12.67 -12.62
N ILE A 369 -14.11 -13.47 -12.66
CA ILE A 369 -14.05 -14.72 -13.44
C ILE A 369 -14.30 -15.98 -12.59
N GLY A 370 -14.03 -15.91 -11.28
CA GLY A 370 -14.08 -17.09 -10.42
C GLY A 370 -13.44 -16.90 -9.06
N THR A 371 -13.26 -18.00 -8.34
CA THR A 371 -12.55 -18.03 -7.04
C THR A 371 -11.43 -19.07 -7.05
N VAL A 372 -10.34 -18.76 -6.36
CA VAL A 372 -9.24 -19.69 -6.03
C VAL A 372 -8.93 -19.58 -4.55
N GLY A 373 -8.99 -20.70 -3.83
CA GLY A 373 -8.69 -20.73 -2.39
C GLY A 373 -9.56 -19.78 -1.57
N GLN A 374 -8.96 -18.72 -1.01
CA GLN A 374 -9.65 -17.67 -0.25
C GLN A 374 -9.70 -16.33 -1.00
N PHE A 375 -9.60 -16.35 -2.34
CA PHE A 375 -9.61 -15.16 -3.17
C PHE A 375 -10.69 -15.25 -4.24
N ARG A 376 -11.34 -14.11 -4.51
CA ARG A 376 -12.20 -13.88 -5.68
C ARG A 376 -11.36 -13.14 -6.71
N ILE A 377 -11.31 -13.69 -7.91
CA ILE A 377 -10.44 -13.19 -8.97
C ILE A 377 -11.21 -12.23 -9.85
N ILE A 378 -10.71 -11.00 -9.93
CA ILE A 378 -11.19 -9.95 -10.83
C ILE A 378 -10.11 -9.72 -11.88
N VAL A 379 -10.49 -9.85 -13.14
CA VAL A 379 -9.60 -9.54 -14.26
C VAL A 379 -9.77 -8.08 -14.63
N VAL A 380 -8.67 -7.34 -14.57
CA VAL A 380 -8.56 -5.96 -15.04
C VAL A 380 -7.87 -6.00 -16.41
N PRO A 381 -8.55 -5.58 -17.50
CA PRO A 381 -7.98 -5.66 -18.85
C PRO A 381 -6.67 -4.88 -18.99
N GLU A 382 -6.57 -3.72 -18.36
CA GLU A 382 -5.40 -2.82 -18.41
C GLU A 382 -4.61 -2.87 -17.10
N MET A 383 -4.37 -4.07 -16.58
CA MET A 383 -3.53 -4.21 -15.38
C MET A 383 -2.07 -3.87 -15.69
N MET A 384 -1.54 -2.84 -15.04
CA MET A 384 -0.13 -2.50 -15.15
C MET A 384 0.78 -3.62 -14.63
N HIS A 385 1.92 -3.81 -15.29
CA HIS A 385 2.94 -4.80 -14.95
C HIS A 385 4.34 -4.19 -15.16
N TRP A 386 5.37 -4.83 -14.58
CA TRP A 386 6.75 -4.38 -14.77
C TRP A 386 7.39 -5.16 -15.93
N ALA A 387 7.38 -4.54 -17.11
CA ALA A 387 7.99 -5.13 -18.30
C ALA A 387 9.53 -5.18 -18.18
N GLY A 388 10.15 -6.29 -18.60
CA GLY A 388 11.59 -6.48 -18.70
C GLY A 388 12.38 -6.30 -17.40
N THR A 389 11.75 -6.49 -16.25
CA THR A 389 12.37 -6.30 -14.94
C THR A 389 12.90 -7.62 -14.34
N GLY A 390 12.39 -8.76 -14.80
CA GLY A 390 12.77 -10.08 -14.36
C GLY A 390 14.18 -10.53 -14.74
N ALA A 391 14.42 -11.82 -14.56
CA ALA A 391 15.65 -12.50 -14.92
C ALA A 391 15.91 -12.39 -16.44
N ALA A 392 17.19 -12.52 -16.81
CA ALA A 392 17.60 -12.50 -18.21
C ALA A 392 17.14 -13.76 -18.94
N VAL A 393 16.61 -13.57 -20.15
CA VAL A 393 16.13 -14.67 -20.99
C VAL A 393 17.30 -15.38 -21.66
N THR A 394 17.37 -16.70 -21.50
CA THR A 394 18.29 -17.60 -22.22
C THR A 394 17.53 -18.70 -22.95
N ASP A 395 16.69 -19.45 -22.24
CA ASP A 395 15.85 -20.53 -22.77
C ASP A 395 14.41 -20.42 -22.23
N ASN A 396 13.58 -19.73 -23.01
CA ASN A 396 12.22 -19.39 -22.60
C ASN A 396 11.25 -20.57 -22.71
N ALA A 397 10.69 -21.00 -21.56
CA ALA A 397 9.71 -22.08 -21.46
C ALA A 397 8.27 -21.67 -21.86
N GLY A 398 8.08 -20.52 -22.52
CA GLY A 398 6.78 -20.04 -23.01
C GLY A 398 6.15 -18.93 -22.17
N TYR A 399 6.96 -18.08 -21.55
CA TYR A 399 6.55 -16.96 -20.71
C TYR A 399 6.83 -15.60 -21.37
N LYS A 400 6.04 -14.59 -21.04
CA LYS A 400 6.15 -13.24 -21.61
C LYS A 400 7.47 -12.57 -21.21
N GLU A 401 8.09 -11.90 -22.18
CA GLU A 401 9.38 -11.21 -22.03
C GLU A 401 9.39 -9.91 -22.83
N SER A 402 10.13 -8.93 -22.32
CA SER A 402 10.39 -7.65 -22.97
C SER A 402 11.86 -7.28 -22.84
N GLY A 403 12.50 -6.95 -23.96
CA GLY A 403 13.90 -6.49 -23.95
C GLY A 403 14.92 -7.53 -23.47
N GLY A 404 14.64 -8.84 -23.65
CA GLY A 404 15.53 -9.93 -23.24
C GLY A 404 15.49 -10.25 -21.75
N LYS A 405 14.45 -9.80 -21.05
CA LYS A 405 14.16 -10.12 -19.64
C LYS A 405 12.69 -10.47 -19.47
N TYR A 406 12.37 -11.30 -18.47
CA TYR A 406 10.98 -11.65 -18.19
C TYR A 406 10.15 -10.48 -17.66
N ASP A 407 8.86 -10.49 -18.02
CA ASP A 407 7.89 -9.52 -17.53
C ASP A 407 7.30 -9.98 -16.19
N VAL A 408 7.16 -9.04 -15.25
CA VAL A 408 6.67 -9.32 -13.89
C VAL A 408 5.23 -8.86 -13.74
N TYR A 409 4.32 -9.81 -13.51
CA TYR A 409 2.89 -9.56 -13.39
C TYR A 409 2.45 -9.55 -11.92
N PRO A 410 1.65 -8.54 -11.51
CA PRO A 410 1.12 -8.45 -10.17
C PRO A 410 -0.21 -9.21 -10.00
N MET A 411 -0.37 -9.84 -8.84
CA MET A 411 -1.66 -10.28 -8.31
C MET A 411 -1.96 -9.48 -7.04
N LEU A 412 -2.75 -8.42 -7.17
CA LEU A 412 -2.98 -7.44 -6.13
C LEU A 412 -4.20 -7.80 -5.28
N VAL A 413 -4.01 -7.91 -3.96
CA VAL A 413 -5.08 -8.12 -2.98
C VAL A 413 -5.27 -6.87 -2.15
N ILE A 414 -6.51 -6.39 -2.11
CA ILE A 414 -6.85 -5.16 -1.40
C ILE A 414 -7.80 -5.50 -0.24
N GLY A 415 -7.36 -5.23 0.98
CA GLY A 415 -8.21 -5.29 2.17
C GLY A 415 -9.10 -4.07 2.32
N ASP A 416 -10.24 -4.24 2.97
CA ASP A 416 -11.14 -3.12 3.29
C ASP A 416 -10.48 -2.10 4.24
N ALA A 417 -10.79 -0.81 4.03
CA ALA A 417 -10.19 0.33 4.72
C ALA A 417 -8.64 0.33 4.75
N SER A 418 -8.02 -0.14 3.66
CA SER A 418 -6.55 -0.15 3.51
C SER A 418 -5.99 1.16 2.95
N PHE A 419 -6.77 1.89 2.15
CA PHE A 419 -6.40 3.18 1.56
C PHE A 419 -7.61 4.12 1.47
N THR A 420 -7.36 5.40 1.26
CA THR A 420 -8.37 6.42 0.95
C THR A 420 -7.88 7.30 -0.18
N THR A 421 -8.78 7.65 -1.10
CA THR A 421 -8.52 8.71 -2.09
C THR A 421 -8.91 10.05 -1.51
N ILE A 422 -8.08 11.06 -1.76
CA ILE A 422 -8.26 12.42 -1.29
C ILE A 422 -8.83 13.24 -2.45
N GLY A 423 -10.05 13.75 -2.25
CA GLY A 423 -10.68 14.71 -3.15
C GLY A 423 -10.63 16.13 -2.60
N PHE A 424 -10.83 17.15 -3.45
CA PHE A 424 -11.00 18.53 -2.99
C PHE A 424 -12.50 18.88 -2.89
N GLN A 425 -12.93 19.44 -1.75
CA GLN A 425 -14.32 19.80 -1.52
C GLN A 425 -14.70 21.08 -2.30
N THR A 426 -15.17 20.93 -3.54
CA THR A 426 -15.82 22.04 -4.27
C THR A 426 -17.31 22.15 -3.94
N SER A 427 -17.98 21.01 -3.68
CA SER A 427 -19.33 20.83 -3.07
C SER A 427 -19.64 19.32 -3.05
N ASN A 428 -20.31 18.80 -2.00
CA ASN A 428 -20.70 17.38 -1.81
C ASN A 428 -19.62 16.33 -2.17
N SER A 429 -18.70 16.12 -1.22
CA SER A 429 -18.00 14.88 -0.82
C SER A 429 -17.44 13.86 -1.85
N LYS A 430 -17.51 14.08 -3.17
CA LYS A 430 -16.91 13.20 -4.20
C LYS A 430 -15.87 13.96 -5.02
N THR A 431 -14.86 13.23 -5.51
CA THR A 431 -13.90 13.69 -6.52
C THR A 431 -14.65 14.20 -7.74
N LYS A 432 -14.77 15.52 -7.88
CA LYS A 432 -15.60 16.13 -8.92
C LYS A 432 -14.72 16.60 -10.07
N PHE A 433 -14.92 15.99 -11.24
CA PHE A 433 -14.40 16.52 -12.50
C PHE A 433 -15.03 17.89 -12.78
N THR A 434 -14.20 18.91 -12.99
CA THR A 434 -14.66 20.23 -13.42
C THR A 434 -14.40 20.35 -14.91
N VAL A 435 -15.47 20.24 -15.70
CA VAL A 435 -15.44 20.42 -17.15
C VAL A 435 -15.79 21.87 -17.48
N LYS A 436 -14.97 22.52 -18.33
CA LYS A 436 -15.30 23.80 -18.97
C LYS A 436 -15.33 23.58 -20.48
N HIS A 437 -16.44 23.95 -21.09
CA HIS A 437 -16.62 23.94 -22.53
C HIS A 437 -16.80 25.39 -23.01
N SER A 438 -15.99 25.80 -23.99
CA SER A 438 -16.00 27.12 -24.60
C SER A 438 -16.12 26.95 -26.11
N LYS A 439 -17.25 27.39 -26.67
CA LYS A 439 -17.51 27.31 -28.11
C LYS A 439 -16.61 28.28 -28.89
N PRO A 440 -16.32 28.01 -30.17
CA PRO A 440 -15.76 29.00 -31.09
C PRO A 440 -16.60 30.29 -31.04
N GLY A 441 -15.95 31.45 -31.13
CA GLY A 441 -16.60 32.76 -31.02
C GLY A 441 -17.02 33.18 -29.60
N SER A 442 -16.68 32.41 -28.56
CA SER A 442 -16.85 32.83 -27.16
C SER A 442 -15.78 33.85 -26.72
N PRO A 443 -16.04 34.71 -25.72
CA PRO A 443 -15.04 35.65 -25.20
C PRO A 443 -13.71 34.98 -24.81
N GLU A 444 -13.76 33.73 -24.38
CA GLU A 444 -12.56 32.95 -24.03
C GLU A 444 -11.86 32.31 -25.22
N SER A 445 -12.56 32.05 -26.32
CA SER A 445 -11.95 31.64 -27.60
C SER A 445 -11.09 32.78 -28.17
N TYR A 446 -11.61 34.01 -28.12
CA TYR A 446 -10.89 35.22 -28.57
C TYR A 446 -9.62 35.56 -27.76
N ALA A 447 -9.42 34.94 -26.60
CA ALA A 447 -8.24 35.20 -25.77
C ALA A 447 -6.95 34.58 -26.33
N GLY A 448 -7.07 33.50 -27.12
CA GLY A 448 -5.93 32.79 -27.72
C GLY A 448 -5.94 32.77 -29.25
N ASP A 449 -7.07 33.12 -29.86
CA ASP A 449 -7.28 33.14 -31.29
C ASP A 449 -7.97 34.45 -31.69
N PRO A 450 -7.29 35.39 -32.36
CA PRO A 450 -7.85 36.69 -32.75
C PRO A 450 -9.10 36.61 -33.62
N PHE A 451 -9.30 35.49 -34.33
CA PHE A 451 -10.45 35.26 -35.21
C PHE A 451 -11.58 34.48 -34.52
N GLY A 452 -11.30 33.87 -33.37
CA GLY A 452 -12.29 33.11 -32.60
C GLY A 452 -12.77 31.83 -33.29
N GLU A 453 -12.02 31.33 -34.28
CA GLU A 453 -12.38 30.16 -35.09
C GLU A 453 -12.15 28.83 -34.34
N THR A 454 -11.49 28.88 -33.18
CA THR A 454 -11.17 27.72 -32.34
C THR A 454 -11.96 27.70 -31.02
N GLY A 455 -12.60 26.57 -30.72
CA GLY A 455 -13.22 26.26 -29.44
C GLY A 455 -12.35 25.31 -28.62
N PHE A 456 -12.68 25.15 -27.33
CA PHE A 456 -11.99 24.17 -26.49
C PHE A 456 -12.90 23.56 -25.41
N THR A 457 -12.64 22.30 -25.11
CA THR A 457 -13.18 21.60 -23.94
C THR A 457 -12.03 21.24 -23.03
N SER A 458 -12.13 21.55 -21.74
CA SER A 458 -11.10 21.26 -20.75
C SER A 458 -11.70 20.56 -19.54
N ILE A 459 -10.97 19.58 -19.00
CA ILE A 459 -11.34 18.85 -17.79
C ILE A 459 -10.20 18.97 -16.78
N LYS A 460 -10.56 19.23 -15.52
CA LYS A 460 -9.61 19.26 -14.40
C LYS A 460 -10.19 18.60 -13.17
N TRP A 461 -9.35 17.92 -12.41
CA TRP A 461 -9.72 17.29 -11.14
C TRP A 461 -8.55 17.33 -10.15
N TYR A 462 -8.88 17.02 -8.91
CA TYR A 462 -7.88 16.81 -7.86
C TYR A 462 -7.81 15.32 -7.57
N TYR A 463 -6.59 14.83 -7.44
CA TYR A 463 -6.29 13.46 -7.05
C TYR A 463 -5.27 13.47 -5.92
N GLY A 464 -5.48 12.63 -4.93
CA GLY A 464 -4.49 12.36 -3.89
C GLY A 464 -4.75 10.96 -3.34
N PHE A 465 -3.69 10.35 -2.84
CA PHE A 465 -3.72 9.00 -2.29
C PHE A 465 -3.15 9.02 -0.88
N MET A 466 -3.77 8.28 0.03
CA MET A 466 -3.24 8.02 1.36
C MET A 466 -3.42 6.55 1.68
N VAL A 467 -2.30 5.84 1.83
CA VAL A 467 -2.29 4.50 2.40
C VAL A 467 -2.57 4.59 3.90
N LEU A 468 -3.61 3.89 4.35
CA LEU A 468 -4.02 3.88 5.75
C LEU A 468 -3.39 2.72 6.51
N ARG A 469 -3.37 1.54 5.89
CA ARG A 469 -2.88 0.28 6.46
C ARG A 469 -2.20 -0.55 5.37
N PRO A 470 -0.91 -0.30 5.07
CA PRO A 470 -0.20 -1.01 4.01
C PRO A 470 -0.13 -2.52 4.27
N GLU A 471 -0.17 -2.96 5.53
CA GLU A 471 -0.17 -4.38 5.94
C GLU A 471 -1.41 -5.16 5.46
N ARG A 472 -2.45 -4.46 4.96
CA ARG A 472 -3.66 -5.05 4.38
C ARG A 472 -3.67 -5.05 2.85
N ILE A 473 -2.61 -4.55 2.22
CA ILE A 473 -2.41 -4.56 0.78
C ILE A 473 -1.32 -5.60 0.49
N GLY A 474 -1.72 -6.66 -0.19
CA GLY A 474 -0.84 -7.77 -0.53
C GLY A 474 -0.62 -7.86 -2.04
N ILE A 475 0.59 -8.23 -2.45
CA ILE A 475 0.90 -8.47 -3.86
C ILE A 475 1.71 -9.76 -3.99
N ILE A 476 1.33 -10.60 -4.96
CA ILE A 476 2.20 -11.67 -5.46
C ILE A 476 2.72 -11.24 -6.82
N LYS A 477 4.03 -11.38 -7.03
CA LYS A 477 4.69 -11.14 -8.31
C LYS A 477 5.06 -12.46 -8.97
N THR A 478 4.68 -12.64 -10.23
CA THR A 478 4.81 -13.91 -10.98
C THR A 478 5.07 -13.64 -12.46
N VAL A 479 5.60 -14.63 -13.18
CA VAL A 479 5.58 -14.64 -14.65
C VAL A 479 4.19 -15.03 -15.18
N ALA A 480 3.92 -14.67 -16.45
CA ALA A 480 2.71 -15.06 -17.18
C ALA A 480 3.06 -15.77 -18.50
N ARG A 481 2.22 -16.72 -18.91
CA ARG A 481 2.38 -17.50 -20.15
C ARG A 481 1.96 -16.70 -21.38
N TYR A 482 2.44 -17.08 -22.58
CA TYR A 482 2.12 -16.37 -23.83
C TYR A 482 0.64 -16.34 -24.21
#